data_AF-A0A2G8LM51-F1
#
_entry.id   AF-A0A2G8LM51-F1
#
_cell.length_a   1.000
_cell.length_b   1.000
_cell.length_c   1.000
_cell.angle_alpha   90.00
_cell.angle_beta   90.00
_cell.angle_gamma   90.00
#
_symmetry.space_group_name_H-M   'P 1'
#
loop_
_entity.id
_entity.type
_entity.pdbx_description
1 polymer ?
#
loop_
_entity_poly.entity_id
_entity_poly.type
_entity_poly.pdbx_seq_one_letter_code
_entity_poly.pdbx_strand_id
1 'polypeptide(L)'
;MPPPGTEEAEKKAKEETELRKAKEIEEEESRLREKQQREHAQKEIQKLMAAHDDALRMAKEEAEKREQKELEEQARRKLEEEEKERMLKEFAELQAVSRTNRTKCLTGRREESSYRGRSERSKPGPQEELEESLTALEGLLEEEKQAKRDEEIVRGLQARLLDEETEKREELEKLKEEQERMLQEEQEKRQHLELVSEELQMERLEQQRLLERERERLEILERDRKSADEQLQEAIEKLMAAEQKKKDEEKRRQELQRPVGLARLIQPKANPLKSHRGVGAFTESQFDVIKQLRRQWKDRSILSPTDDLPNGPPDHEGGQMEVINKIPTQGDVEVNTNGQVEEQVDEHRAAEGREEHKEKIEENMPDGEEVAVVVEEASNGASTELDGGKKRRFPRVIRSPAWPDVVDVRR
;
A
#
# COMPACT_ATOMS: atom_id res chain seq x y z
N MET A 1 3.12 -78.24 4.40
CA MET A 1 2.67 -77.15 5.28
C MET A 1 3.75 -76.07 5.28
N PRO A 2 3.48 -74.84 4.82
CA PRO A 2 4.46 -73.75 4.87
C PRO A 2 4.58 -73.20 6.30
N PRO A 3 5.76 -72.65 6.68
CA PRO A 3 6.04 -72.24 8.06
C PRO A 3 5.31 -70.95 8.48
N PRO A 4 4.88 -70.82 9.75
CA PRO A 4 3.98 -69.75 10.25
C PRO A 4 4.63 -68.35 10.43
N GLY A 5 5.66 -68.01 9.66
CA GLY A 5 6.35 -66.70 9.74
C GLY A 5 6.30 -65.86 8.45
N THR A 6 5.65 -66.35 7.39
CA THR A 6 5.68 -65.71 6.06
C THR A 6 4.66 -64.56 5.93
N GLU A 7 3.51 -64.64 6.59
CA GLU A 7 2.45 -63.63 6.45
C GLU A 7 2.80 -62.28 7.09
N GLU A 8 3.47 -62.28 8.25
CA GLU A 8 3.95 -61.04 8.88
C GLU A 8 5.12 -60.41 8.11
N ALA A 9 5.99 -61.24 7.55
CA ALA A 9 7.07 -60.77 6.68
C ALA A 9 6.54 -60.15 5.39
N GLU A 10 5.49 -60.75 4.79
CA GLU A 10 4.82 -60.20 3.61
C GLU A 10 4.09 -58.89 3.89
N LYS A 11 3.45 -58.75 5.06
CA LYS A 11 2.81 -57.48 5.47
C LYS A 11 3.84 -56.37 5.66
N LYS A 12 4.93 -56.65 6.37
CA LYS A 12 6.04 -55.68 6.52
C LYS A 12 6.69 -55.31 5.19
N ALA A 13 6.86 -56.26 4.28
CA ALA A 13 7.38 -55.97 2.94
C ALA A 13 6.43 -55.07 2.14
N LYS A 14 5.10 -55.28 2.25
CA LYS A 14 4.10 -54.41 1.60
C LYS A 14 4.12 -53.00 2.19
N GLU A 15 4.08 -52.87 3.51
CA GLU A 15 4.17 -51.58 4.21
C GLU A 15 5.46 -50.83 3.86
N GLU A 16 6.60 -51.52 3.76
CA GLU A 16 7.87 -50.92 3.35
C GLU A 16 7.82 -50.41 1.91
N THR A 17 7.19 -51.16 0.99
CA THR A 17 7.01 -50.70 -0.40
C THR A 17 6.06 -49.51 -0.52
N GLU A 18 5.02 -49.44 0.32
CA GLU A 18 4.08 -48.32 0.35
C GLU A 18 4.74 -47.07 0.93
N LEU A 19 5.52 -47.20 2.00
CA LEU A 19 6.32 -46.10 2.55
C LEU A 19 7.34 -45.56 1.54
N ARG A 20 7.97 -46.42 0.74
CA ARG A 20 8.88 -46.00 -0.33
C ARG A 20 8.15 -45.22 -1.42
N LYS A 21 6.98 -45.71 -1.87
CA LYS A 21 6.15 -45.00 -2.86
C LYS A 21 5.62 -43.67 -2.34
N ALA A 22 5.21 -43.61 -1.07
CA ALA A 22 4.75 -42.37 -0.45
C ALA A 22 5.86 -41.31 -0.39
N LYS A 23 7.09 -41.71 -0.02
CA LYS A 23 8.26 -40.82 -0.04
C LYS A 23 8.62 -40.35 -1.44
N GLU A 24 8.53 -41.24 -2.43
CA GLU A 24 8.78 -40.90 -3.84
C GLU A 24 7.77 -39.87 -4.35
N ILE A 25 6.48 -40.00 -4.00
CA ILE A 25 5.43 -39.02 -4.33
C ILE A 25 5.69 -37.68 -3.62
N GLU A 26 6.04 -37.69 -2.34
CA GLU A 26 6.34 -36.47 -1.58
C GLU A 26 7.57 -35.74 -2.16
N GLU A 27 8.61 -36.47 -2.56
CA GLU A 27 9.77 -35.91 -3.25
C GLU A 27 9.40 -35.34 -4.62
N GLU A 28 8.56 -36.01 -5.40
CA GLU A 28 8.07 -35.49 -6.69
C GLU A 28 7.23 -34.21 -6.51
N GLU A 29 6.36 -34.15 -5.50
CA GLU A 29 5.61 -32.95 -5.17
C GLU A 29 6.53 -31.80 -4.76
N SER A 30 7.56 -32.06 -3.95
CA SER A 30 8.53 -31.05 -3.55
C SER A 30 9.29 -30.48 -4.77
N ARG A 31 9.69 -31.34 -5.70
CA ARG A 31 10.34 -30.94 -6.96
C ARG A 31 9.40 -30.13 -7.85
N LEU A 32 8.12 -30.46 -7.88
CA LEU A 32 7.12 -29.70 -8.64
C LEU A 32 6.90 -28.31 -8.05
N ARG A 33 6.75 -28.22 -6.73
CA ARG A 33 6.61 -26.93 -6.01
C ARG A 33 7.85 -26.06 -6.21
N GLU A 34 9.04 -26.64 -6.14
CA GLU A 34 10.29 -25.92 -6.40
C GLU A 34 10.37 -25.42 -7.85
N LYS A 35 9.98 -26.24 -8.85
CA LYS A 35 9.89 -25.82 -10.25
C LYS A 35 8.91 -24.66 -10.42
N GLN A 36 7.72 -24.73 -9.82
CA GLN A 36 6.73 -23.66 -9.87
C GLN A 36 7.25 -22.36 -9.25
N GLN A 37 7.98 -22.44 -8.13
CA GLN A 37 8.62 -21.27 -7.51
C GLN A 37 9.70 -20.66 -8.42
N ARG A 38 10.54 -21.50 -9.06
CA ARG A 38 11.55 -21.03 -10.01
C ARG A 38 10.90 -20.37 -11.23
N GLU A 39 9.83 -20.93 -11.76
CA GLU A 39 9.06 -20.33 -12.87
C GLU A 39 8.41 -19.01 -12.45
N HIS A 40 7.84 -18.94 -11.24
CA HIS A 40 7.27 -17.71 -10.71
C HIS A 40 8.34 -16.62 -10.58
N ALA A 41 9.47 -16.94 -9.95
CA ALA A 41 10.60 -16.02 -9.83
C ALA A 41 11.14 -15.56 -11.19
N GLN A 42 11.21 -16.46 -12.19
CA GLN A 42 11.59 -16.09 -13.55
C GLN A 42 10.58 -15.14 -14.20
N LYS A 43 9.27 -15.39 -14.03
CA LYS A 43 8.22 -14.50 -14.53
C LYS A 43 8.28 -13.12 -13.86
N GLU A 44 8.57 -13.07 -12.55
CA GLU A 44 8.75 -11.80 -11.83
C GLU A 44 9.96 -11.04 -12.34
N ILE A 45 11.10 -11.70 -12.53
CA ILE A 45 12.30 -11.08 -13.11
C ILE A 45 11.99 -10.53 -14.51
N GLN A 46 11.29 -11.30 -15.36
CA GLN A 46 10.88 -10.85 -16.69
C GLN A 46 9.94 -9.63 -16.63
N LYS A 47 8.98 -9.62 -15.71
CA LYS A 47 8.10 -8.45 -15.50
C LYS A 47 8.88 -7.22 -15.05
N LEU A 48 9.85 -7.39 -14.15
CA LEU A 48 10.70 -6.28 -13.69
C LEU A 48 11.60 -5.75 -14.82
N MET A 49 12.14 -6.63 -15.66
CA MET A 49 12.92 -6.22 -16.84
C MET A 49 12.06 -5.46 -17.85
N ALA A 50 10.86 -5.95 -18.16
CA ALA A 50 9.93 -5.26 -19.06
C ALA A 50 9.52 -3.88 -18.51
N ALA A 51 9.18 -3.79 -17.22
CA ALA A 51 8.84 -2.53 -16.58
C ALA A 51 10.02 -1.53 -16.58
N HIS A 52 11.25 -2.02 -16.42
CA HIS A 52 12.45 -1.20 -16.52
C HIS A 52 12.66 -0.67 -17.95
N ASP A 53 12.49 -1.53 -18.96
CA ASP A 53 12.64 -1.11 -20.36
C ASP A 53 11.56 -0.12 -20.79
N ASP A 54 10.32 -0.30 -20.33
CA ASP A 54 9.22 0.66 -20.54
C ASP A 54 9.50 1.99 -19.84
N ALA A 55 10.02 1.97 -18.60
CA ALA A 55 10.43 3.18 -17.89
C ALA A 55 11.56 3.93 -18.64
N LEU A 56 12.52 3.21 -19.22
CA LEU A 56 13.56 3.82 -20.05
C LEU A 56 13.01 4.43 -21.34
N ARG A 57 12.01 3.80 -21.98
CA ARG A 57 11.33 4.37 -23.15
C ARG A 57 10.60 5.66 -22.80
N MET A 58 9.81 5.65 -21.73
CA MET A 58 9.08 6.84 -21.28
C MET A 58 10.03 7.98 -20.91
N ALA A 59 11.15 7.69 -20.24
CA ALA A 59 12.16 8.68 -19.90
C ALA A 59 12.83 9.30 -21.13
N LYS A 60 13.10 8.50 -22.18
CA LYS A 60 13.63 8.99 -23.45
C LYS A 60 12.64 9.87 -24.19
N GLU A 61 11.38 9.42 -24.31
CA GLU A 61 10.32 10.20 -24.95
C GLU A 61 10.06 11.53 -24.21
N GLU A 62 10.15 11.53 -22.88
CA GLU A 62 10.02 12.76 -22.10
C GLU A 62 11.22 13.71 -22.32
N ALA A 63 12.43 13.17 -22.39
CA ALA A 63 13.63 13.96 -22.70
C ALA A 63 13.53 14.59 -24.10
N GLU A 64 13.12 13.83 -25.11
CA GLU A 64 12.90 14.33 -26.47
C GLU A 64 11.82 15.41 -26.52
N LYS A 65 10.71 15.25 -25.78
CA LYS A 65 9.67 16.28 -25.65
C LYS A 65 10.18 17.55 -24.98
N ARG A 66 11.09 17.45 -24.01
CA ARG A 66 11.72 18.62 -23.37
C ARG A 66 12.62 19.35 -24.36
N GLU A 67 13.46 18.62 -25.09
CA GLU A 67 14.32 19.20 -26.13
C GLU A 67 13.49 19.87 -27.24
N GLN A 68 12.40 19.25 -27.68
CA GLN A 68 11.48 19.84 -28.66
C GLN A 68 10.89 21.16 -28.16
N LYS A 69 10.41 21.20 -26.91
CA LYS A 69 9.89 22.43 -26.29
C LYS A 69 10.95 23.52 -26.18
N GLU A 70 12.17 23.17 -25.83
CA GLU A 70 13.29 24.14 -25.77
C GLU A 70 13.61 24.71 -27.15
N LEU A 71 13.63 23.87 -28.19
CA LEU A 71 13.84 24.33 -29.57
C LEU A 71 12.70 25.21 -30.06
N GLU A 72 11.45 24.85 -29.77
CA GLU A 72 10.26 25.65 -30.09
C GLU A 72 10.28 27.00 -29.37
N GLU A 73 10.62 27.01 -28.07
CA GLU A 73 10.76 28.25 -27.30
C GLU A 73 11.87 29.14 -27.86
N GLN A 74 13.02 28.56 -28.23
CA GLN A 74 14.10 29.30 -28.88
C GLN A 74 13.67 29.87 -30.24
N ALA A 75 12.92 29.11 -31.04
CA ALA A 75 12.37 29.57 -32.31
C ALA A 75 11.37 30.72 -32.11
N ARG A 76 10.48 30.59 -31.12
CA ARG A 76 9.52 31.64 -30.74
C ARG A 76 10.22 32.91 -30.27
N ARG A 77 11.27 32.80 -29.45
CA ARG A 77 12.07 33.96 -29.00
C ARG A 77 12.75 34.68 -30.17
N LYS A 78 13.29 33.93 -31.14
CA LYS A 78 13.89 34.53 -32.35
C LYS A 78 12.86 35.27 -33.20
N LEU A 79 11.68 34.69 -33.40
CA LEU A 79 10.58 35.36 -34.10
C LEU A 79 10.14 36.64 -33.37
N GLU A 80 10.00 36.60 -32.05
CA GLU A 80 9.63 37.77 -31.25
C GLU A 80 10.71 38.88 -31.31
N GLU A 81 11.99 38.51 -31.34
CA GLU A 81 13.10 39.45 -31.53
C GLU A 81 13.07 40.09 -32.94
N GLU A 82 12.82 39.30 -33.98
CA GLU A 82 12.68 39.79 -35.35
C GLU A 82 11.47 40.74 -35.49
N GLU A 83 10.33 40.41 -34.89
CA GLU A 83 9.15 41.28 -34.87
C GLU A 83 9.44 42.60 -34.14
N LYS A 84 10.11 42.55 -32.97
CA LYS A 84 10.55 43.77 -32.27
C LYS A 84 11.48 44.61 -33.14
N GLU A 85 12.39 43.98 -33.87
CA GLU A 85 13.28 44.70 -34.79
C GLU A 85 12.52 45.36 -35.95
N ARG A 86 11.51 44.66 -36.52
CA ARG A 86 10.62 45.23 -37.54
C ARG A 86 9.85 46.43 -37.01
N MET A 87 9.24 46.29 -35.83
CA MET A 87 8.53 47.39 -35.16
C MET A 87 9.43 48.60 -34.90
N LEU A 88 10.68 48.38 -34.50
CA LEU A 88 11.65 49.46 -34.30
C LEU A 88 12.05 50.15 -35.62
N LYS A 89 12.19 49.39 -36.71
CA LYS A 89 12.48 49.95 -38.05
C LYS A 89 11.30 50.78 -38.55
N GLU A 90 10.08 50.26 -38.47
CA GLU A 90 8.86 50.98 -38.84
C GLU A 90 8.70 52.27 -38.03
N PHE A 91 8.95 52.21 -36.71
CA PHE A 91 8.92 53.40 -35.86
C PHE A 91 9.97 54.45 -36.26
N ALA A 92 11.19 54.01 -36.60
CA ALA A 92 12.24 54.90 -37.08
C ALA A 92 11.91 55.53 -38.44
N GLU A 93 11.32 54.76 -39.35
CA GLU A 93 10.86 55.25 -40.66
C GLU A 93 9.72 56.27 -40.51
N LEU A 94 8.71 55.99 -39.70
CA LEU A 94 7.64 56.93 -39.38
C LEU A 94 8.19 58.24 -38.80
N GLN A 95 9.18 58.15 -37.91
CA GLN A 95 9.86 59.33 -37.36
C GLN A 95 10.60 60.12 -38.45
N ALA A 96 11.27 59.45 -39.40
CA ALA A 96 11.95 60.09 -40.52
C ALA A 96 10.95 60.75 -41.49
N VAL A 97 9.86 60.08 -41.84
CA VAL A 97 8.78 60.62 -42.68
C VAL A 97 8.14 61.85 -42.01
N SER A 98 7.85 61.79 -40.72
CA SER A 98 7.34 62.94 -39.96
C SER A 98 8.29 64.15 -40.02
N ARG A 99 9.60 63.91 -39.88
CA ARG A 99 10.62 64.98 -40.01
C ARG A 99 10.64 65.57 -41.43
N THR A 100 10.58 64.74 -42.47
CA THR A 100 10.59 65.22 -43.86
C THR A 100 9.30 65.93 -44.26
N ASN A 101 8.14 65.49 -43.78
CA ASN A 101 6.87 66.19 -43.99
C ASN A 101 6.89 67.54 -43.30
N ARG A 102 7.43 67.63 -42.08
CA ARG A 102 7.58 68.91 -41.37
C ARG A 102 8.47 69.89 -42.14
N THR A 103 9.58 69.43 -42.74
CA THR A 103 10.42 70.31 -43.57
C THR A 103 9.73 70.71 -44.87
N LYS A 104 9.04 69.79 -45.55
CA LYS A 104 8.25 70.07 -46.77
C LYS A 104 7.12 71.07 -46.53
N CYS A 105 6.39 70.97 -45.41
CA CYS A 105 5.37 71.94 -45.04
C CYS A 105 5.98 73.33 -44.81
N LEU A 106 7.15 73.41 -44.19
CA LEU A 106 7.83 74.69 -43.98
C LEU A 106 8.33 75.32 -45.29
N THR A 107 8.80 74.52 -46.25
CA THR A 107 9.23 75.01 -47.57
C THR A 107 8.04 75.38 -48.44
N GLY A 108 7.00 74.54 -48.50
CA GLY A 108 5.77 74.82 -49.26
C GLY A 108 5.06 76.09 -48.78
N ARG A 109 4.96 76.29 -47.46
CA ARG A 109 4.36 77.52 -46.89
C ARG A 109 5.16 78.79 -47.21
N ARG A 110 6.49 78.67 -47.39
CA ARG A 110 7.37 79.77 -47.81
C ARG A 110 7.22 80.09 -49.29
N GLU A 111 7.04 79.06 -50.12
CA GLU A 111 6.78 79.19 -51.56
C GLU A 111 5.39 79.78 -51.81
N GLU A 112 4.34 79.25 -51.19
CA GLU A 112 2.97 79.79 -51.27
C GLU A 112 2.89 81.27 -50.86
N SER A 113 3.61 81.67 -49.79
CA SER A 113 3.69 83.08 -49.41
C SER A 113 4.37 83.95 -50.46
N SER A 114 5.28 83.39 -51.27
CA SER A 114 5.97 84.10 -52.36
C SER A 114 5.10 84.21 -53.63
N TYR A 115 4.26 83.22 -53.89
CA TYR A 115 3.29 83.25 -54.99
C TYR A 115 2.06 84.13 -54.68
N ARG A 116 1.53 84.12 -53.46
CA ARG A 116 0.44 85.04 -53.05
C ARG A 116 0.85 86.51 -53.20
N GLY A 117 2.07 86.88 -52.81
CA GLY A 117 2.58 88.25 -52.97
C GLY A 117 2.77 88.72 -54.43
N ARG A 118 2.76 87.81 -55.42
CA ARG A 118 2.83 88.15 -56.84
C ARG A 118 1.46 88.27 -57.52
N SER A 119 0.42 87.66 -56.97
CA SER A 119 -0.91 87.55 -57.63
C SER A 119 -1.85 88.73 -57.37
N GLU A 120 -1.52 89.66 -56.47
CA GLU A 120 -2.42 90.77 -56.06
C GLU A 120 -2.47 91.97 -57.04
N ARG A 121 -2.10 91.83 -58.33
CA ARG A 121 -1.94 92.98 -59.26
C ARG A 121 -2.85 93.02 -60.50
N SER A 122 -3.88 92.19 -60.59
CA SER A 122 -4.88 92.32 -61.66
C SER A 122 -6.27 92.28 -61.06
N LYS A 123 -7.05 93.35 -61.24
CA LYS A 123 -8.48 93.34 -60.91
C LYS A 123 -9.24 92.86 -62.15
N PRO A 124 -9.96 91.74 -62.08
CA PRO A 124 -10.77 91.25 -63.19
C PRO A 124 -11.97 92.17 -63.45
N GLY A 125 -12.55 92.09 -64.65
CA GLY A 125 -13.77 92.81 -65.00
C GLY A 125 -15.04 92.17 -64.42
N PRO A 126 -16.21 92.85 -64.39
CA PRO A 126 -17.44 92.32 -63.77
C PRO A 126 -17.97 91.00 -64.34
N GLN A 127 -17.60 90.64 -65.57
CA GLN A 127 -17.98 89.36 -66.19
C GLN A 127 -17.06 88.22 -65.74
N GLU A 128 -15.76 88.49 -65.65
CA GLU A 128 -14.76 87.57 -65.11
C GLU A 128 -15.04 87.29 -63.63
N GLU A 129 -15.43 88.31 -62.84
CA GLU A 129 -15.85 88.14 -61.45
C GLU A 129 -17.09 87.22 -61.31
N LEU A 130 -18.03 87.27 -62.25
CA LEU A 130 -19.21 86.40 -62.23
C LEU A 130 -18.86 84.95 -62.59
N GLU A 131 -18.01 84.74 -63.60
CA GLU A 131 -17.52 83.41 -63.99
C GLU A 131 -16.63 82.79 -62.90
N GLU A 132 -15.77 83.61 -62.27
CA GLU A 132 -15.00 83.22 -61.08
C GLU A 132 -15.93 82.87 -59.91
N SER A 133 -17.03 83.61 -59.71
CA SER A 133 -17.99 83.29 -58.65
C SER A 133 -18.78 81.99 -58.91
N LEU A 134 -19.12 81.72 -60.17
CA LEU A 134 -19.82 80.49 -60.57
C LEU A 134 -18.90 79.28 -60.42
N THR A 135 -17.66 79.36 -60.91
CA THR A 135 -16.66 78.30 -60.73
C THR A 135 -16.32 78.06 -59.27
N ALA A 136 -16.27 79.12 -58.44
CA ALA A 136 -16.11 78.99 -57.00
C ALA A 136 -17.31 78.29 -56.33
N LEU A 137 -18.54 78.61 -56.74
CA LEU A 137 -19.75 77.95 -56.22
C LEU A 137 -19.86 76.48 -56.65
N GLU A 138 -19.46 76.16 -57.89
CA GLU A 138 -19.37 74.78 -58.37
C GLU A 138 -18.32 73.98 -57.58
N GLY A 139 -17.14 74.58 -57.33
CA GLY A 139 -16.11 73.99 -56.48
C GLY A 139 -16.58 73.71 -55.06
N LEU A 140 -17.26 74.67 -54.41
CA LEU A 140 -17.81 74.49 -53.06
C LEU A 140 -18.87 73.37 -53.02
N LEU A 141 -19.65 73.20 -54.09
CA LEU A 141 -20.67 72.15 -54.17
C LEU A 141 -20.06 70.76 -54.39
N GLU A 142 -18.95 70.67 -55.11
CA GLU A 142 -18.16 69.45 -55.23
C GLU A 142 -17.47 69.09 -53.91
N GLU A 143 -16.93 70.08 -53.19
CA GLU A 143 -16.37 69.92 -51.85
C GLU A 143 -17.41 69.41 -50.85
N GLU A 144 -18.64 69.95 -50.85
CA GLU A 144 -19.72 69.46 -49.98
C GLU A 144 -20.10 68.00 -50.30
N LYS A 145 -20.19 67.65 -51.59
CA LYS A 145 -20.46 66.27 -52.03
C LYS A 145 -19.31 65.33 -51.66
N GLN A 146 -18.07 65.79 -51.66
CA GLN A 146 -16.93 65.01 -51.24
C GLN A 146 -16.93 64.82 -49.72
N ALA A 147 -17.15 65.90 -48.96
CA ALA A 147 -17.24 65.87 -47.50
C ALA A 147 -18.34 64.91 -47.01
N LYS A 148 -19.50 64.87 -47.68
CA LYS A 148 -20.57 63.92 -47.37
C LYS A 148 -20.17 62.46 -47.62
N ARG A 149 -19.46 62.18 -48.71
CA ARG A 149 -18.95 60.83 -49.02
C ARG A 149 -17.90 60.42 -48.00
N ASP A 150 -17.00 61.32 -47.64
CA ASP A 150 -15.97 61.06 -46.63
C ASP A 150 -16.60 60.82 -45.25
N GLU A 151 -17.67 61.55 -44.89
CA GLU A 151 -18.45 61.33 -43.67
C GLU A 151 -19.10 59.94 -43.65
N GLU A 152 -19.73 59.52 -44.75
CA GLU A 152 -20.32 58.18 -44.89
C GLU A 152 -19.25 57.08 -44.76
N ILE A 153 -18.06 57.28 -45.34
CA ILE A 153 -16.93 56.36 -45.20
C ILE A 153 -16.49 56.28 -43.74
N VAL A 154 -16.32 57.42 -43.05
CA VAL A 154 -15.93 57.45 -41.64
C VAL A 154 -16.97 56.75 -40.77
N ARG A 155 -18.27 56.98 -41.02
CA ARG A 155 -19.35 56.30 -40.30
C ARG A 155 -19.33 54.79 -40.55
N GLY A 156 -19.07 54.36 -41.78
CA GLY A 156 -18.93 52.94 -42.13
C GLY A 156 -17.72 52.28 -41.45
N LEU A 157 -16.58 52.97 -41.40
CA LEU A 157 -15.39 52.50 -40.69
C LEU A 157 -15.62 52.40 -39.18
N GLN A 158 -16.31 53.38 -38.58
CA GLN A 158 -16.66 53.33 -37.16
C GLN A 158 -17.59 52.16 -36.84
N ALA A 159 -18.60 51.88 -37.69
CA ALA A 159 -19.49 50.74 -37.50
C ALA A 159 -18.72 49.41 -37.55
N ARG A 160 -17.86 49.22 -38.56
CA ARG A 160 -17.03 48.01 -38.65
C ARG A 160 -16.10 47.82 -37.46
N LEU A 161 -15.48 48.92 -36.99
CA LEU A 161 -14.62 48.88 -35.82
C LEU A 161 -15.40 48.46 -34.56
N LEU A 162 -16.62 48.96 -34.39
CA LEU A 162 -17.49 48.53 -33.28
C LEU A 162 -17.88 47.06 -33.40
N ASP A 163 -18.21 46.59 -34.60
CA ASP A 163 -18.54 45.18 -34.83
C ASP A 163 -17.33 44.28 -34.50
N GLU A 164 -16.13 44.61 -34.99
CA GLU A 164 -14.90 43.90 -34.66
C GLU A 164 -14.58 43.92 -33.15
N GLU A 165 -14.83 45.03 -32.46
CA GLU A 165 -14.68 45.10 -31.00
C GLU A 165 -15.67 44.19 -30.27
N THR A 166 -16.91 44.10 -30.76
CA THR A 166 -17.91 43.21 -30.17
C THR A 166 -17.56 41.74 -30.39
N GLU A 167 -17.13 41.35 -31.60
CA GLU A 167 -16.68 40.00 -31.91
C GLU A 167 -15.51 39.58 -31.02
N LYS A 168 -14.49 40.44 -30.89
CA LYS A 168 -13.33 40.19 -30.01
C LYS A 168 -13.75 40.04 -28.54
N ARG A 169 -14.75 40.79 -28.07
CA ARG A 169 -15.26 40.65 -26.69
C ARG A 169 -15.97 39.31 -26.50
N GLU A 170 -16.79 38.89 -27.46
CA GLU A 170 -17.46 37.59 -27.42
C GLU A 170 -16.46 36.43 -27.45
N GLU A 171 -15.42 36.52 -28.27
CA GLU A 171 -14.33 35.54 -28.30
C GLU A 171 -13.59 35.46 -26.95
N LEU A 172 -13.28 36.61 -26.35
CA LEU A 172 -12.65 36.66 -25.03
C LEU A 172 -13.56 36.13 -23.93
N GLU A 173 -14.87 36.34 -24.02
CA GLU A 173 -15.85 35.80 -23.07
C GLU A 173 -15.93 34.27 -23.19
N LYS A 174 -16.03 33.72 -24.41
CA LYS A 174 -15.99 32.27 -24.65
C LYS A 174 -14.71 31.64 -24.10
N LEU A 175 -13.54 32.25 -24.35
CA LEU A 175 -12.27 31.77 -23.82
C LEU A 175 -12.22 31.80 -22.29
N LYS A 176 -12.82 32.81 -21.66
CA LYS A 176 -12.93 32.87 -20.19
C LYS A 176 -13.84 31.77 -19.66
N GLU A 177 -15.01 31.57 -20.26
CA GLU A 177 -15.93 30.49 -19.88
C GLU A 177 -15.28 29.11 -20.01
N GLU A 178 -14.53 28.88 -21.10
CA GLU A 178 -13.77 27.65 -21.30
C GLU A 178 -12.69 27.46 -20.21
N GLN A 179 -11.95 28.51 -19.87
CA GLN A 179 -10.96 28.47 -18.79
C GLN A 179 -11.62 28.19 -17.43
N GLU A 180 -12.75 28.83 -17.14
CA GLU A 180 -13.50 28.60 -15.91
C GLU A 180 -14.02 27.17 -15.83
N ARG A 181 -14.55 26.62 -16.93
CA ARG A 181 -14.97 25.22 -17.02
C ARG A 181 -13.81 24.27 -16.78
N MET A 182 -12.66 24.50 -17.42
CA MET A 182 -11.46 23.68 -17.22
C MET A 182 -10.96 23.72 -15.77
N LEU A 183 -11.01 24.89 -15.13
CA LEU A 183 -10.65 25.05 -13.72
C LEU A 183 -11.63 24.31 -12.80
N GLN A 184 -12.94 24.35 -13.10
CA GLN A 184 -13.95 23.61 -12.33
C GLN A 184 -13.74 22.10 -12.47
N GLU A 185 -13.54 21.59 -13.68
CA GLU A 185 -13.23 20.17 -13.90
C GLU A 185 -11.96 19.73 -13.16
N GLU A 186 -10.91 20.55 -13.14
CA GLU A 186 -9.70 20.26 -12.36
C GLU A 186 -9.98 20.26 -10.85
N GLN A 187 -10.80 21.18 -10.35
CA GLN A 187 -11.18 21.22 -8.94
C GLN A 187 -11.98 19.99 -8.54
N GLU A 188 -12.95 19.58 -9.36
CA GLU A 188 -13.73 18.36 -9.14
C GLU A 188 -12.84 17.12 -9.15
N LYS A 189 -11.91 17.01 -10.11
CA LYS A 189 -10.93 15.91 -10.15
C LYS A 189 -10.06 15.88 -8.90
N ARG A 190 -9.61 17.03 -8.40
CA ARG A 190 -8.82 17.11 -7.16
C ARG A 190 -9.63 16.66 -5.95
N GLN A 191 -10.86 17.14 -5.81
CA GLN A 191 -11.75 16.71 -4.72
C GLN A 191 -12.02 15.21 -4.77
N HIS A 192 -12.27 14.65 -5.96
CA HIS A 192 -12.45 13.21 -6.12
C HIS A 192 -11.19 12.43 -5.71
N LEU A 193 -10.00 12.88 -6.13
CA LEU A 193 -8.74 12.24 -5.74
C LEU A 193 -8.49 12.33 -4.24
N GLU A 194 -8.84 13.44 -3.59
CA GLU A 194 -8.75 13.61 -2.14
C GLU A 194 -9.66 12.60 -1.43
N LEU A 195 -10.94 12.49 -1.83
CA LEU A 195 -11.89 11.52 -1.27
C LEU A 195 -11.38 10.07 -1.42
N VAL A 196 -10.94 9.68 -2.63
CA VAL A 196 -10.38 8.34 -2.86
C VAL A 196 -9.13 8.11 -2.00
N SER A 197 -8.31 9.13 -1.79
CA SER A 197 -7.13 9.01 -0.94
C SER A 197 -7.47 8.82 0.53
N GLU A 198 -8.52 9.48 1.02
CA GLU A 198 -9.03 9.33 2.38
C GLU A 198 -9.62 7.93 2.59
N GLU A 199 -10.43 7.45 1.65
CA GLU A 199 -10.97 6.08 1.64
C GLU A 199 -9.85 5.03 1.70
N LEU A 200 -8.83 5.16 0.84
CA LEU A 200 -7.70 4.25 0.81
C LEU A 200 -6.89 4.29 2.12
N GLN A 201 -6.77 5.47 2.76
CA GLN A 201 -6.13 5.59 4.06
C GLN A 201 -6.93 4.87 5.15
N MET A 202 -8.26 5.01 5.15
CA MET A 202 -9.15 4.32 6.07
C MET A 202 -9.06 2.80 5.90
N GLU A 203 -9.11 2.29 4.67
CA GLU A 203 -8.93 0.87 4.38
C GLU A 203 -7.58 0.35 4.87
N ARG A 204 -6.49 1.10 4.64
CA ARG A 204 -5.15 0.73 5.14
C ARG A 204 -5.12 0.67 6.66
N LEU A 205 -5.75 1.60 7.35
CA LEU A 205 -5.83 1.59 8.82
C LEU A 205 -6.64 0.39 9.33
N GLU A 206 -7.73 0.04 8.66
CA GLU A 206 -8.53 -1.15 9.00
C GLU A 206 -7.74 -2.44 8.80
N GLN A 207 -7.03 -2.56 7.67
CA GLN A 207 -6.14 -3.69 7.40
C GLN A 207 -5.03 -3.79 8.44
N GLN A 208 -4.41 -2.67 8.82
CA GLN A 208 -3.39 -2.65 9.88
C GLN A 208 -3.96 -3.14 11.21
N ARG A 209 -5.14 -2.65 11.62
CA ARG A 209 -5.82 -3.11 12.84
C ARG A 209 -6.15 -4.61 12.78
N LEU A 210 -6.57 -5.12 11.63
CA LEU A 210 -6.82 -6.56 11.46
C LEU A 210 -5.53 -7.36 11.60
N LEU A 211 -4.44 -6.91 10.97
CA LEU A 211 -3.13 -7.55 11.09
C LEU A 211 -2.60 -7.56 12.53
N GLU A 212 -2.81 -6.47 13.28
CA GLU A 212 -2.45 -6.40 14.70
C GLU A 212 -3.22 -7.42 15.53
N ARG A 213 -4.54 -7.54 15.34
CA ARG A 213 -5.36 -8.55 16.02
C ARG A 213 -4.93 -9.98 15.69
N GLU A 214 -4.63 -10.26 14.42
CA GLU A 214 -4.14 -11.59 14.03
C GLU A 214 -2.74 -11.87 14.60
N ARG A 215 -1.87 -10.86 14.72
CA ARG A 215 -0.58 -11.00 15.41
C ARG A 215 -0.77 -11.33 16.89
N GLU A 216 -1.63 -10.60 17.59
CA GLU A 216 -1.95 -10.88 19.00
C GLU A 216 -2.50 -12.31 19.18
N ARG A 217 -3.39 -12.74 18.28
CA ARG A 217 -3.93 -14.10 18.27
C ARG A 217 -2.84 -15.15 18.05
N LEU A 218 -1.91 -14.91 17.12
CA LEU A 218 -0.77 -15.80 16.89
C LEU A 218 0.12 -15.88 18.11
N GLU A 219 0.41 -14.76 18.78
CA GLU A 219 1.20 -14.77 20.01
C GLU A 219 0.55 -15.59 21.12
N ILE A 220 -0.78 -15.52 21.27
CA ILE A 220 -1.52 -16.35 22.24
C ILE A 220 -1.37 -17.83 21.87
N LEU A 221 -1.59 -18.20 20.62
CA LEU A 221 -1.43 -19.59 20.17
C LEU A 221 0.00 -20.10 20.32
N GLU A 222 1.01 -19.27 20.13
CA GLU A 222 2.41 -19.64 20.37
C GLU A 222 2.70 -19.87 21.86
N ARG A 223 2.11 -19.08 22.76
CA ARG A 223 2.22 -19.30 24.21
C ARG A 223 1.54 -20.61 24.61
N ASP A 224 0.34 -20.86 24.10
CA ASP A 224 -0.39 -22.10 24.36
C ASP A 224 0.37 -23.32 23.83
N ARG A 225 0.95 -23.23 22.63
CA ARG A 225 1.78 -24.28 22.06
C ARG A 225 2.99 -24.58 22.93
N LYS A 226 3.72 -23.54 23.38
CA LYS A 226 4.88 -23.71 24.27
C LYS A 226 4.47 -24.37 25.59
N SER A 227 3.36 -23.96 26.18
CA SER A 227 2.85 -24.59 27.41
C SER A 227 2.46 -26.06 27.20
N ALA A 228 1.83 -26.38 26.07
CA ALA A 228 1.49 -27.77 25.72
C ALA A 228 2.76 -28.62 25.49
N ASP A 229 3.77 -28.06 24.83
CA ASP A 229 5.08 -28.71 24.61
C ASP A 229 5.77 -29.00 25.96
N GLU A 230 5.75 -28.07 26.91
CA GLU A 230 6.27 -28.25 28.27
C GLU A 230 5.52 -29.36 29.03
N GLN A 231 4.18 -29.37 28.98
CA GLN A 231 3.37 -30.42 29.60
C GLN A 231 3.65 -31.81 29.01
N LEU A 232 3.86 -31.87 27.69
CA LEU A 232 4.22 -33.11 27.01
C LEU A 232 5.62 -33.59 27.41
N GLN A 233 6.60 -32.69 27.53
CA GLN A 233 7.93 -33.02 28.04
C GLN A 233 7.86 -33.56 29.47
N GLU A 234 7.10 -32.91 30.36
CA GLU A 234 6.89 -33.42 31.73
C GLU A 234 6.24 -34.80 31.75
N ALA A 235 5.27 -35.05 30.86
CA ALA A 235 4.62 -36.36 30.75
C ALA A 235 5.61 -37.43 30.28
N ILE A 236 6.46 -37.12 29.30
CA ILE A 236 7.53 -38.01 28.83
C ILE A 236 8.52 -38.30 29.97
N GLU A 237 8.94 -37.29 30.72
CA GLU A 237 9.84 -37.47 31.87
C GLU A 237 9.22 -38.36 32.95
N LYS A 238 7.94 -38.16 33.27
CA LYS A 238 7.18 -39.01 34.21
C LYS A 238 7.09 -40.45 33.72
N LEU A 239 6.83 -40.66 32.43
CA LEU A 239 6.82 -41.99 31.80
C LEU A 239 8.21 -42.64 31.85
N MET A 240 9.26 -41.92 31.49
CA MET A 240 10.64 -42.40 31.57
C MET A 240 11.04 -42.78 32.99
N ALA A 241 10.67 -41.98 33.99
CA ALA A 241 10.89 -42.29 35.39
C ALA A 241 10.11 -43.53 35.84
N ALA A 242 8.86 -43.70 35.39
CA ALA A 242 8.06 -44.89 35.67
C ALA A 242 8.66 -46.14 35.01
N GLU A 243 9.14 -46.04 33.77
CA GLU A 243 9.85 -47.12 33.08
C GLU A 243 11.16 -47.50 33.78
N GLN A 244 11.94 -46.53 34.24
CA GLN A 244 13.16 -46.78 35.02
C GLN A 244 12.84 -47.51 36.33
N LYS A 245 11.84 -47.04 37.08
CA LYS A 245 11.36 -47.71 38.29
C LYS A 245 10.94 -49.15 38.02
N LYS A 246 10.16 -49.38 36.94
CA LYS A 246 9.75 -50.71 36.51
C LYS A 246 10.96 -51.60 36.19
N LYS A 247 11.95 -51.08 35.45
CA LYS A 247 13.20 -51.80 35.14
C LYS A 247 13.97 -52.16 36.41
N ASP A 248 14.05 -51.26 37.38
CA ASP A 248 14.75 -51.51 38.63
C ASP A 248 14.02 -52.50 39.55
N GLU A 249 12.68 -52.45 39.60
CA GLU A 249 11.85 -53.46 40.25
C GLU A 249 11.98 -54.83 39.58
N GLU A 250 12.00 -54.89 38.24
CA GLU A 250 12.24 -56.12 37.49
C GLU A 250 13.63 -56.70 37.78
N LYS A 251 14.69 -55.87 37.84
CA LYS A 251 16.03 -56.30 38.25
C LYS A 251 16.03 -56.85 39.67
N ARG A 252 15.43 -56.15 40.64
CA ARG A 252 15.30 -56.64 42.03
C ARG A 252 14.52 -57.96 42.08
N ARG A 253 13.44 -58.09 41.31
CA ARG A 253 12.67 -59.33 41.22
C ARG A 253 13.52 -60.46 40.62
N GLN A 254 14.31 -60.17 39.59
CA GLN A 254 15.25 -61.13 39.00
C GLN A 254 16.34 -61.52 40.01
N GLU A 255 16.87 -60.59 40.80
CA GLU A 255 17.84 -60.89 41.87
C GLU A 255 17.24 -61.76 42.97
N LEU A 256 15.98 -61.54 43.34
CA LEU A 256 15.24 -62.40 44.27
C LEU A 256 14.88 -63.76 43.66
N GLN A 257 14.61 -63.82 42.35
CA GLN A 257 14.32 -65.06 41.62
C GLN A 257 15.57 -65.85 41.24
N ARG A 258 16.74 -65.21 41.18
CA ARG A 258 18.02 -65.93 41.08
C ARG A 258 18.05 -66.85 42.30
N PRO A 259 18.15 -68.17 42.12
CA PRO A 259 18.31 -69.06 43.25
C PRO A 259 19.66 -68.70 43.88
N VAL A 260 19.63 -67.87 44.93
CA VAL A 260 20.70 -67.84 45.92
C VAL A 260 20.70 -69.26 46.43
N GLY A 261 21.63 -70.07 45.94
CA GLY A 261 21.63 -71.50 46.17
C GLY A 261 21.40 -71.71 47.65
N LEU A 262 20.24 -72.30 47.99
CA LEU A 262 19.96 -72.85 49.32
C LEU A 262 21.30 -73.32 49.85
N ALA A 263 21.79 -72.68 50.92
CA ALA A 263 23.14 -72.89 51.44
C ALA A 263 23.45 -74.37 51.27
N ARG A 264 24.41 -74.68 50.38
CA ARG A 264 24.66 -76.07 49.93
C ARG A 264 24.46 -76.95 51.14
N LEU A 265 23.50 -77.89 51.10
CA LEU A 265 23.29 -78.81 52.21
C LEU A 265 24.68 -79.28 52.61
N ILE A 266 25.14 -78.89 53.81
CA ILE A 266 26.38 -79.42 54.35
C ILE A 266 26.07 -80.89 54.41
N GLN A 267 26.60 -81.67 53.47
CA GLN A 267 26.49 -83.12 53.55
C GLN A 267 27.22 -83.45 54.85
N PRO A 268 26.51 -83.87 55.93
CA PRO A 268 27.22 -84.32 57.10
C PRO A 268 28.05 -85.50 56.59
N LYS A 269 29.37 -85.40 56.65
CA LYS A 269 30.21 -86.58 56.51
C LYS A 269 29.75 -87.51 57.63
N ALA A 270 28.98 -88.53 57.27
CA ALA A 270 28.44 -89.49 58.21
C ALA A 270 29.63 -90.22 58.84
N ASN A 271 30.09 -89.71 59.98
CA ASN A 271 30.97 -90.49 60.84
C ASN A 271 30.16 -91.72 61.27
N PRO A 272 30.60 -92.95 60.96
CA PRO A 272 29.85 -94.13 61.34
C PRO A 272 29.69 -94.12 62.87
N LEU A 273 28.45 -94.28 63.34
CA LEU A 273 28.10 -94.29 64.76
C LEU A 273 29.01 -95.27 65.49
N LYS A 274 29.93 -94.76 66.32
CA LYS A 274 30.74 -95.56 67.24
C LYS A 274 29.91 -95.81 68.50
N SER A 275 29.26 -96.97 68.56
CA SER A 275 28.70 -97.47 69.82
C SER A 275 29.81 -98.08 70.69
N HIS A 276 29.57 -98.22 71.99
CA HIS A 276 30.49 -98.88 72.95
C HIS A 276 30.77 -100.37 72.63
N ARG A 277 30.20 -100.92 71.55
CA ARG A 277 30.36 -102.30 71.08
C ARG A 277 31.05 -102.41 69.71
N GLY A 278 31.56 -101.32 69.16
CA GLY A 278 32.27 -101.28 67.86
C GLY A 278 31.45 -100.68 66.71
N VAL A 279 32.12 -100.46 65.57
CA VAL A 279 31.51 -99.93 64.33
C VAL A 279 30.63 -101.03 63.72
N GLY A 280 29.34 -100.73 63.51
CA GLY A 280 28.39 -101.69 62.91
C GLY A 280 27.71 -102.67 63.89
N ALA A 281 27.64 -102.36 65.18
CA ALA A 281 27.08 -103.25 66.21
C ALA A 281 25.55 -103.49 66.15
N PHE A 282 24.85 -102.83 65.22
CA PHE A 282 23.45 -103.10 64.91
C PHE A 282 23.35 -103.61 63.47
N THR A 283 23.00 -104.89 63.30
CA THR A 283 22.70 -105.46 61.98
C THR A 283 21.28 -105.07 61.57
N GLU A 284 21.00 -104.94 60.27
CA GLU A 284 19.66 -104.61 59.75
C GLU A 284 18.57 -105.55 60.31
N SER A 285 18.92 -106.81 60.57
CA SER A 285 18.05 -107.79 61.21
C SER A 285 17.55 -107.40 62.61
N GLN A 286 18.30 -106.62 63.39
CA GLN A 286 17.87 -106.14 64.71
C GLN A 286 16.87 -104.97 64.61
N PHE A 287 16.98 -104.16 63.55
CA PHE A 287 16.01 -103.08 63.30
C PHE A 287 14.65 -103.62 62.83
N ASP A 288 14.63 -104.75 62.13
CA ASP A 288 13.37 -105.39 61.74
C ASP A 288 12.62 -105.96 62.95
N VAL A 289 13.33 -106.50 63.94
CA VAL A 289 12.73 -106.90 65.23
C VAL A 289 12.12 -105.70 65.97
N ILE A 290 12.82 -104.55 65.99
CA ILE A 290 12.30 -103.32 66.61
C ILE A 290 11.09 -102.76 65.84
N LYS A 291 11.10 -102.80 64.50
CA LYS A 291 9.94 -102.40 63.68
C LYS A 291 8.74 -103.32 63.91
N GLN A 292 8.96 -104.62 64.05
CA GLN A 292 7.90 -105.59 64.37
C GLN A 292 7.32 -105.32 65.77
N LEU A 293 8.16 -105.08 66.78
CA LEU A 293 7.68 -104.68 68.11
C LEU A 293 6.88 -103.38 68.05
N ARG A 294 7.33 -102.38 67.29
CA ARG A 294 6.64 -101.10 67.16
C ARG A 294 5.29 -101.22 66.43
N ARG A 295 5.18 -102.14 65.46
CA ARG A 295 3.88 -102.48 64.83
C ARG A 295 2.95 -103.14 65.85
N GLN A 296 3.44 -104.13 66.60
CA GLN A 296 2.66 -104.77 67.66
C GLN A 296 2.20 -103.77 68.76
N TRP A 297 2.99 -102.74 69.04
CA TRP A 297 2.62 -101.67 69.97
C TRP A 297 1.59 -100.69 69.37
N LYS A 298 1.70 -100.37 68.07
CA LYS A 298 0.70 -99.54 67.36
C LYS A 298 -0.63 -100.25 67.19
N ASP A 299 -0.63 -101.55 66.92
CA ASP A 299 -1.85 -102.34 66.75
C ASP A 299 -2.56 -102.59 68.10
N ARG A 300 -1.88 -102.34 69.23
CA ARG A 300 -2.41 -102.46 70.59
C ARG A 300 -2.90 -101.14 71.18
N SER A 301 -2.65 -100.00 70.53
CA SER A 301 -3.03 -98.66 71.03
C SER A 301 -4.24 -98.04 70.32
N ILE A 302 -5.04 -98.82 69.59
CA ILE A 302 -6.32 -98.37 69.01
C ILE A 302 -7.48 -98.86 69.90
N LEU A 303 -7.62 -98.25 71.06
CA LEU A 303 -8.80 -98.31 71.94
C LEU A 303 -9.02 -96.91 72.55
N SER A 304 -9.65 -96.06 71.73
CA SER A 304 -10.61 -94.98 72.09
C SER A 304 -10.18 -93.87 73.11
N PRO A 305 -11.04 -92.86 73.39
CA PRO A 305 -10.98 -91.49 72.86
C PRO A 305 -10.90 -90.40 73.96
N THR A 306 -11.02 -89.10 73.56
CA THR A 306 -11.64 -87.92 74.26
C THR A 306 -10.79 -86.65 74.50
N ASP A 307 -11.45 -85.50 74.19
CA ASP A 307 -11.45 -84.17 74.86
C ASP A 307 -10.17 -83.30 74.88
N ASP A 308 -10.16 -81.95 74.93
CA ASP A 308 -11.12 -80.86 74.81
C ASP A 308 -10.32 -79.52 74.85
N LEU A 309 -10.69 -78.55 73.99
CA LEU A 309 -10.77 -77.08 74.22
C LEU A 309 -9.54 -76.29 74.79
N PRO A 310 -9.64 -74.97 75.08
CA PRO A 310 -9.85 -73.82 74.16
C PRO A 310 -8.91 -72.62 74.45
N ASN A 311 -8.94 -71.56 73.62
CA ASN A 311 -8.90 -70.14 74.03
C ASN A 311 -8.93 -69.20 72.81
N GLY A 312 -9.99 -68.40 72.68
CA GLY A 312 -9.93 -67.06 72.08
C GLY A 312 -9.63 -66.02 73.18
N PRO A 313 -10.14 -64.78 73.13
CA PRO A 313 -10.44 -63.85 72.01
C PRO A 313 -10.02 -62.39 72.44
N PRO A 314 -10.73 -61.25 72.23
CA PRO A 314 -11.28 -60.52 71.05
C PRO A 314 -10.99 -58.97 71.03
N ASP A 315 -11.71 -58.21 70.17
CA ASP A 315 -12.18 -56.80 70.29
C ASP A 315 -11.20 -55.63 70.01
N HIS A 316 -11.54 -54.41 69.54
CA HIS A 316 -12.79 -53.63 69.30
C HIS A 316 -12.46 -52.45 68.32
N GLU A 317 -13.33 -52.09 67.37
CA GLU A 317 -14.22 -50.90 67.31
C GLU A 317 -13.62 -49.47 67.31
N GLY A 318 -14.01 -48.68 66.29
CA GLY A 318 -14.69 -47.38 66.42
C GLY A 318 -13.89 -46.09 66.69
N GLY A 319 -14.19 -45.00 65.95
CA GLY A 319 -13.84 -43.64 66.38
C GLY A 319 -13.93 -42.52 65.32
N GLN A 320 -14.83 -41.56 65.55
CA GLN A 320 -15.24 -40.43 64.70
C GLN A 320 -14.30 -39.20 64.69
N MET A 321 -14.67 -38.23 63.84
CA MET A 321 -14.62 -36.74 63.99
C MET A 321 -13.48 -35.90 63.37
N GLU A 322 -13.85 -35.21 62.28
CA GLU A 322 -13.96 -33.74 62.10
C GLU A 322 -12.79 -32.73 62.31
N VAL A 323 -12.76 -31.75 61.37
CA VAL A 323 -12.51 -30.29 61.54
C VAL A 323 -11.14 -29.65 61.18
N ILE A 324 -11.17 -28.91 60.05
CA ILE A 324 -10.72 -27.51 59.77
C ILE A 324 -9.21 -27.10 59.80
N ASN A 325 -8.75 -26.57 58.65
CA ASN A 325 -8.07 -25.25 58.46
C ASN A 325 -8.20 -24.87 56.94
N LYS A 326 -8.94 -23.84 56.44
CA LYS A 326 -8.84 -22.34 56.55
C LYS A 326 -7.43 -21.86 56.10
N ILE A 327 -7.17 -20.91 55.17
CA ILE A 327 -7.68 -19.56 54.76
C ILE A 327 -6.90 -19.12 53.44
N PRO A 328 -7.06 -17.99 52.70
CA PRO A 328 -8.16 -17.02 52.43
C PRO A 328 -8.51 -16.74 50.94
N THR A 329 -9.67 -16.11 50.76
CA THR A 329 -10.02 -15.11 49.73
C THR A 329 -9.83 -13.68 50.28
N GLN A 330 -9.48 -12.70 49.44
CA GLN A 330 -10.04 -11.32 49.35
C GLN A 330 -9.20 -10.37 48.50
N GLY A 331 -9.88 -9.49 47.74
CA GLY A 331 -9.29 -8.33 47.07
C GLY A 331 -10.16 -7.75 45.95
N ASP A 332 -11.23 -7.06 46.34
CA ASP A 332 -12.17 -6.30 45.50
C ASP A 332 -11.55 -5.06 44.82
N VAL A 333 -12.08 -4.63 43.66
CA VAL A 333 -12.24 -3.21 43.29
C VAL A 333 -13.49 -3.05 42.40
N GLU A 334 -14.50 -2.35 42.93
CA GLU A 334 -15.62 -1.76 42.20
C GLU A 334 -15.20 -0.47 41.49
N VAL A 335 -15.68 -0.21 40.26
CA VAL A 335 -16.09 1.14 39.82
C VAL A 335 -17.29 1.03 38.87
N ASN A 336 -18.32 1.79 39.22
CA ASN A 336 -19.63 1.93 38.59
C ASN A 336 -19.59 3.01 37.49
N THR A 337 -20.42 2.91 36.44
CA THR A 337 -21.47 3.90 36.05
C THR A 337 -21.93 3.75 34.59
N ASN A 338 -23.26 3.64 34.45
CA ASN A 338 -24.14 4.28 33.46
C ASN A 338 -24.01 3.96 31.95
N GLY A 339 -25.13 3.51 31.38
CA GLY A 339 -25.39 3.60 29.95
C GLY A 339 -26.61 2.79 29.54
N GLN A 340 -27.80 3.39 29.65
CA GLN A 340 -29.03 2.91 29.01
C GLN A 340 -28.77 2.73 27.50
N VAL A 341 -29.21 1.60 26.94
CA VAL A 341 -29.40 1.47 25.49
C VAL A 341 -30.90 1.30 25.27
N GLU A 342 -31.51 2.36 24.76
CA GLU A 342 -32.87 2.33 24.23
C GLU A 342 -32.90 1.46 22.98
N GLU A 343 -33.79 0.48 23.02
CA GLU A 343 -34.33 -0.23 21.88
C GLU A 343 -35.32 0.72 21.20
N GLN A 344 -34.89 1.37 20.12
CA GLN A 344 -35.79 2.05 19.18
C GLN A 344 -35.73 1.36 17.82
N VAL A 345 -36.89 0.80 17.51
CA VAL A 345 -37.35 0.34 16.21
C VAL A 345 -37.53 1.56 15.31
N ASP A 346 -36.84 1.57 14.18
CA ASP A 346 -37.26 2.37 13.02
C ASP A 346 -37.35 1.46 11.79
N GLU A 347 -38.58 1.02 11.53
CA GLU A 347 -39.06 0.74 10.20
C GLU A 347 -38.98 2.03 9.36
N HIS A 348 -38.32 1.98 8.20
CA HIS A 348 -38.97 2.19 6.90
C HIS A 348 -37.96 2.51 5.78
N ARG A 349 -38.16 1.77 4.68
CA ARG A 349 -38.10 2.22 3.28
C ARG A 349 -36.75 2.17 2.57
N ALA A 350 -36.49 0.98 2.04
CA ALA A 350 -35.90 0.82 0.72
C ALA A 350 -36.70 1.66 -0.30
N ALA A 351 -36.03 2.60 -0.97
CA ALA A 351 -36.49 3.18 -2.21
C ALA A 351 -35.48 2.79 -3.29
N GLU A 352 -35.97 2.00 -4.23
CA GLU A 352 -35.36 1.68 -5.50
C GLU A 352 -35.04 2.97 -6.26
N GLY A 353 -33.85 3.01 -6.86
CA GLY A 353 -33.39 4.14 -7.67
C GLY A 353 -32.15 3.78 -8.47
N ARG A 354 -32.25 2.70 -9.27
CA ARG A 354 -31.28 2.36 -10.31
C ARG A 354 -31.72 3.11 -11.57
N GLU A 355 -31.17 4.30 -11.81
CA GLU A 355 -31.26 4.93 -13.13
C GLU A 355 -30.03 4.54 -13.96
N GLU A 356 -30.30 3.76 -15.00
CA GLU A 356 -29.38 3.46 -16.09
C GLU A 356 -29.26 4.70 -16.99
N HIS A 357 -28.15 5.43 -16.91
CA HIS A 357 -27.75 6.32 -18.00
C HIS A 357 -26.95 5.54 -19.03
N LYS A 358 -27.65 5.12 -20.10
CA LYS A 358 -27.06 4.74 -21.38
C LYS A 358 -26.74 6.02 -22.15
N GLU A 359 -25.47 6.40 -22.22
CA GLU A 359 -25.00 7.33 -23.25
C GLU A 359 -25.02 6.63 -24.62
N LYS A 360 -25.94 7.10 -25.46
CA LYS A 360 -25.85 6.99 -26.91
C LYS A 360 -24.83 8.02 -27.39
N ILE A 361 -23.70 7.56 -27.91
CA ILE A 361 -22.89 8.32 -28.85
C ILE A 361 -22.81 7.45 -30.10
N GLU A 362 -23.68 7.71 -31.06
CA GLU A 362 -23.56 7.17 -32.41
C GLU A 362 -24.01 8.24 -33.41
N GLU A 363 -23.04 8.63 -34.22
CA GLU A 363 -23.11 9.12 -35.61
C GLU A 363 -23.94 10.38 -35.93
N ASN A 364 -23.22 11.46 -36.15
CA ASN A 364 -23.53 12.42 -37.22
C ASN A 364 -22.22 12.86 -37.89
N MET A 365 -21.88 12.20 -39.00
CA MET A 365 -20.99 12.75 -40.02
C MET A 365 -21.84 13.51 -41.04
N PRO A 366 -21.48 14.74 -41.41
CA PRO A 366 -21.87 15.28 -42.70
C PRO A 366 -20.77 15.04 -43.74
N ASP A 367 -21.21 14.45 -44.84
CA ASP A 367 -20.48 14.25 -46.09
C ASP A 367 -19.91 15.56 -46.64
N GLY A 368 -18.80 15.43 -47.36
CA GLY A 368 -17.99 16.55 -47.83
C GLY A 368 -18.64 17.44 -48.89
N GLU A 369 -18.13 18.67 -48.93
CA GLU A 369 -18.09 19.51 -50.12
C GLU A 369 -16.65 19.99 -50.36
N GLU A 370 -16.25 19.87 -51.62
CA GLU A 370 -14.96 20.25 -52.15
C GLU A 370 -14.82 21.78 -52.33
N VAL A 371 -13.57 22.19 -52.59
CA VAL A 371 -13.13 23.41 -53.29
C VAL A 371 -12.97 24.68 -52.44
N ALA A 372 -11.71 25.04 -52.15
CA ALA A 372 -10.99 26.09 -52.88
C ALA A 372 -9.67 26.44 -52.17
N VAL A 373 -8.60 26.40 -52.95
CA VAL A 373 -7.33 27.04 -52.67
C VAL A 373 -7.53 28.56 -52.69
N VAL A 374 -7.24 29.25 -51.58
CA VAL A 374 -6.86 30.67 -51.60
C VAL A 374 -5.72 30.88 -50.61
N VAL A 375 -4.65 31.43 -51.17
CA VAL A 375 -3.42 31.95 -50.56
C VAL A 375 -3.72 33.35 -49.99
N GLU A 376 -2.84 33.86 -49.11
CA GLU A 376 -2.80 35.25 -48.60
C GLU A 376 -3.69 35.48 -47.36
N GLU A 377 -3.32 36.21 -46.31
CA GLU A 377 -2.16 37.06 -46.04
C GLU A 377 -2.13 37.33 -44.52
N ALA A 378 -0.96 37.76 -44.03
CA ALA A 378 -0.75 38.18 -42.66
C ALA A 378 -1.65 39.36 -42.24
N SER A 379 -2.06 39.41 -40.98
CA SER A 379 -2.34 40.70 -40.33
C SER A 379 -2.12 40.59 -38.82
N ASN A 380 -1.04 41.26 -38.40
CA ASN A 380 -0.69 41.56 -37.03
C ASN A 380 -1.74 42.49 -36.40
N GLY A 381 -2.36 42.03 -35.31
CA GLY A 381 -3.18 42.85 -34.43
C GLY A 381 -2.52 43.01 -33.07
N ALA A 382 -1.55 43.91 -32.98
CA ALA A 382 -1.06 44.41 -31.70
C ALA A 382 -2.19 45.18 -30.98
N SER A 383 -2.55 44.76 -29.77
CA SER A 383 -3.32 45.57 -28.83
C SER A 383 -2.57 45.62 -27.51
N THR A 384 -1.75 46.66 -27.38
CA THR A 384 -1.30 47.17 -26.08
C THR A 384 -2.40 48.05 -25.51
N GLU A 385 -3.13 47.55 -24.51
CA GLU A 385 -3.89 48.41 -23.61
C GLU A 385 -3.40 48.28 -22.18
N LEU A 386 -3.30 49.45 -21.59
CA LEU A 386 -2.75 49.79 -20.28
C LEU A 386 -3.76 49.36 -19.21
N ASP A 387 -3.37 48.46 -18.30
CA ASP A 387 -4.07 48.36 -17.03
C ASP A 387 -3.20 48.87 -15.87
N GLY A 388 -3.86 49.72 -15.09
CA GLY A 388 -3.33 50.58 -14.06
C GLY A 388 -2.87 49.82 -12.82
N GLY A 389 -1.99 50.50 -12.09
CA GLY A 389 -1.20 49.90 -11.04
C GLY A 389 -1.97 49.58 -9.76
N LYS A 390 -1.44 48.59 -9.05
CA LYS A 390 -1.43 48.47 -7.58
C LYS A 390 -0.25 47.61 -7.14
N LYS A 391 0.98 48.12 -7.34
CA LYS A 391 2.17 47.52 -6.72
C LYS A 391 2.32 48.03 -5.29
N ARG A 392 1.98 47.16 -4.34
CA ARG A 392 2.25 47.31 -2.90
C ARG A 392 3.76 47.52 -2.71
N ARG A 393 4.15 48.67 -2.17
CA ARG A 393 5.53 48.98 -1.79
C ARG A 393 5.87 48.21 -0.52
N PHE A 394 6.81 47.28 -0.60
CA PHE A 394 7.54 46.81 0.57
C PHE A 394 8.59 47.86 1.00
N PRO A 395 8.78 48.12 2.30
CA PRO A 395 9.77 49.09 2.75
C PRO A 395 11.19 48.54 2.55
N ARG A 396 11.97 49.25 1.74
CA ARG A 396 13.42 49.05 1.58
C ARG A 396 14.10 49.58 2.85
N VAL A 397 14.71 48.69 3.63
CA VAL A 397 15.56 49.04 4.77
C VAL A 397 16.78 49.79 4.26
N ILE A 398 16.84 51.10 4.54
CA ILE A 398 18.00 51.95 4.27
C ILE A 398 19.01 51.66 5.39
N ARG A 399 20.11 50.97 5.07
CA ARG A 399 21.31 50.96 5.89
C ARG A 399 22.04 52.27 5.68
N SER A 400 22.22 53.03 6.75
CA SER A 400 22.96 54.28 6.83
C SER A 400 24.41 54.11 6.35
N PRO A 401 24.97 55.06 5.58
CA PRO A 401 26.41 55.11 5.35
C PRO A 401 27.13 55.61 6.60
N ALA A 402 28.14 54.86 7.03
CA ALA A 402 29.06 55.25 8.08
C ALA A 402 29.84 56.51 7.67
N TRP A 403 30.00 57.43 8.62
CA TRP A 403 30.74 58.68 8.48
C TRP A 403 32.24 58.41 8.34
N PRO A 404 33.00 59.25 7.63
CA PRO A 404 34.46 59.18 7.64
C PRO A 404 35.02 59.81 8.92
N ASP A 405 35.89 59.07 9.60
CA ASP A 405 36.71 59.58 10.69
C ASP A 405 37.64 60.68 10.18
N VAL A 406 37.39 61.90 10.66
CA VAL A 406 38.36 63.00 10.67
C VAL A 406 38.91 63.07 12.09
N VAL A 407 40.13 62.55 12.28
CA VAL A 407 40.99 62.96 13.40
C VAL A 407 42.38 63.25 12.85
N ASP A 408 42.57 64.56 12.71
CA ASP A 408 43.74 65.41 12.87
C ASP A 408 44.95 64.85 13.64
N VAL A 409 46.07 65.60 13.50
CA VAL A 409 47.26 65.68 14.39
C VAL A 409 48.58 65.06 13.88
N ARG A 410 49.43 65.97 13.35
CA ARG A 410 50.88 66.20 13.61
C ARG A 410 51.80 64.96 13.57
N ARG A 411 52.86 64.95 12.76
CA ARG A 411 54.04 65.84 12.87
C ARG A 411 55.02 65.51 11.74
#